data_AF-A0AAD5TSX8-F1
#
_entry.id   AF-A0AAD5TSX8-F1
#
_cell.length_a   1.000
_cell.length_b   1.000
_cell.length_c   1.000
_cell.angle_alpha   90.00
_cell.angle_beta   90.00
_cell.angle_gamma   90.00
#
_symmetry.space_group_name_H-M   'P 1'
#
loop_
_entity.id
_entity.type
_entity.pdbx_description
1 polymer ?
#
loop_
_entity_poly.entity_id
_entity_poly.type
_entity_poly.pdbx_seq_one_letter_code
_entity_poly.pdbx_strand_id
1 'polypeptide(L)'
;MDRVSQLQDLIDKTVQDFATALLEIQNVAPPVAVDPSIPVTFVAPEQVQTQANAANVLTQQFVTSMKTTAQQLDVLIDNLPGINLTELEQLARMRALDEESCAADEELERAVAEANRLMAEVRTSFERSTAA
;
A
#
# COMPACT_ATOMS: atom_id res chain seq x y z
N MET A 1 1.25 -5.17 6.88
CA MET A 1 1.24 -5.75 5.53
C MET A 1 2.49 -5.25 4.84
N ASP A 2 3.31 -6.14 4.31
CA ASP A 2 4.56 -5.76 3.64
C ASP A 2 4.28 -4.90 2.39
N ARG A 3 5.21 -3.99 2.04
CA ARG A 3 5.04 -3.06 0.91
C ARG A 3 5.06 -3.80 -0.43
N VAL A 4 5.84 -4.87 -0.53
CA VAL A 4 5.86 -5.71 -1.74
C VAL A 4 4.54 -6.48 -1.86
N SER A 5 3.99 -6.99 -0.75
CA SER A 5 2.65 -7.60 -0.76
C SER A 5 1.56 -6.59 -1.17
N GLN A 6 1.60 -5.36 -0.66
CA GLN A 6 0.66 -4.30 -1.08
C GLN A 6 0.77 -4.01 -2.59
N LEU A 7 1.98 -4.01 -3.14
CA LEU A 7 2.20 -3.81 -4.57
C LEU A 7 1.59 -4.96 -5.39
N GLN A 8 1.77 -6.21 -4.94
CA GLN A 8 1.18 -7.38 -5.58
C GLN A 8 -0.34 -7.30 -5.58
N ASP A 9 -0.96 -6.99 -4.43
CA ASP A 9 -2.41 -6.85 -4.31
C ASP A 9 -2.96 -5.75 -5.24
N LEU A 10 -2.25 -4.62 -5.37
CA LEU A 10 -2.64 -3.55 -6.29
C LEU A 10 -2.54 -3.97 -7.75
N ILE A 11 -1.51 -4.72 -8.13
CA ILE A 11 -1.34 -5.23 -9.51
C ILE A 11 -2.47 -6.21 -9.83
N ASP A 12 -2.75 -7.16 -8.94
CA ASP A 12 -3.81 -8.14 -9.13
C ASP A 12 -5.18 -7.46 -9.27
N LYS A 13 -5.45 -6.47 -8.40
CA LYS A 13 -6.65 -5.64 -8.51
C LYS A 13 -6.70 -4.89 -9.85
N THR A 14 -5.59 -4.33 -10.30
CA THR A 14 -5.54 -3.58 -11.56
C THR A 14 -5.90 -4.49 -12.74
N VAL A 15 -5.37 -5.71 -12.79
CA VAL A 15 -5.69 -6.70 -13.83
C VAL A 15 -7.18 -7.07 -13.79
N GLN A 16 -7.73 -7.27 -12.60
CA GLN A 16 -9.15 -7.54 -12.43
C GLN A 16 -10.03 -6.36 -12.89
N ASP A 17 -9.63 -5.13 -12.58
CA ASP A 17 -10.31 -3.91 -13.00
C ASP A 17 -10.27 -3.76 -14.54
N PHE A 18 -9.14 -4.07 -15.19
CA PHE A 18 -9.04 -4.12 -16.66
C PHE A 18 -10.02 -5.11 -17.28
N ALA A 19 -10.06 -6.35 -16.77
CA ALA A 19 -10.94 -7.38 -17.29
C ALA A 19 -12.42 -7.03 -17.10
N THR A 20 -12.76 -6.46 -15.93
CA THR A 20 -14.12 -6.03 -15.60
C THR A 20 -14.54 -4.86 -16.49
N ALA A 21 -13.67 -3.85 -16.66
CA ALA A 21 -13.93 -2.70 -17.52
C ALA A 21 -14.22 -3.12 -18.97
N LEU A 22 -13.41 -4.03 -19.53
CA LEU A 22 -13.62 -4.53 -20.90
C LEU A 22 -14.98 -5.21 -21.04
N LEU A 23 -15.33 -6.09 -20.10
CA LEU A 23 -16.60 -6.81 -20.13
C LEU A 23 -17.80 -5.86 -20.00
N GLU A 24 -17.74 -4.93 -19.05
CA GLU A 24 -18.84 -4.00 -18.81
C GLU A 24 -19.01 -3.01 -19.97
N ILE A 25 -17.91 -2.44 -20.49
CA ILE A 25 -17.95 -1.56 -21.66
C ILE A 25 -18.53 -2.29 -22.88
N GLN A 26 -18.15 -3.54 -23.11
CA GLN A 26 -18.69 -4.34 -24.20
C GLN A 26 -20.20 -4.59 -24.05
N ASN A 27 -20.67 -4.85 -22.82
CA ASN A 27 -22.08 -5.12 -22.55
C ASN A 27 -22.99 -3.89 -22.73
N VAL A 28 -22.46 -2.69 -22.50
CA VAL A 28 -23.21 -1.43 -22.65
C VAL A 28 -22.94 -0.71 -23.97
N ALA A 29 -22.07 -1.27 -24.82
CA ALA A 29 -21.69 -0.66 -26.08
C ALA A 29 -22.91 -0.53 -27.02
N PRO A 30 -23.21 0.68 -27.52
CA PRO A 30 -24.31 0.86 -28.46
C PRO A 30 -23.99 0.16 -29.80
N PRO A 31 -25.00 -0.38 -30.49
CA PRO A 31 -24.81 -0.93 -31.82
C PRO A 31 -24.44 0.17 -32.81
N VAL A 32 -23.38 -0.05 -33.58
CA VAL A 32 -22.90 0.88 -34.61
C VAL A 32 -23.14 0.28 -35.99
N ALA A 33 -23.67 1.07 -36.92
CA ALA A 33 -23.85 0.64 -38.30
C ALA A 33 -22.49 0.43 -38.98
N VAL A 34 -22.33 -0.71 -39.66
CA VAL A 34 -21.10 -1.03 -40.42
C VAL A 34 -21.00 -0.18 -41.69
N ASP A 35 -22.15 0.14 -42.31
CA ASP A 35 -22.26 1.07 -43.43
C ASP A 35 -23.02 2.32 -42.97
N PRO A 36 -22.45 3.53 -43.10
CA PRO A 36 -23.11 4.79 -42.74
C PRO A 36 -24.46 5.01 -43.45
N SER A 37 -24.68 4.34 -44.58
CA SER A 37 -25.87 4.45 -45.43
C SER A 37 -27.04 3.59 -44.94
N ILE A 38 -26.80 2.64 -44.03
CA ILE A 38 -27.81 1.72 -43.51
C ILE A 38 -28.02 2.01 -42.01
N PRO A 39 -29.12 2.69 -41.63
CA PRO A 39 -29.37 2.98 -40.22
C PRO A 39 -29.65 1.70 -39.43
N VAL A 40 -29.23 1.68 -38.16
CA VAL A 40 -29.59 0.60 -37.22
C VAL A 40 -31.09 0.70 -36.94
N THR A 41 -31.89 -0.19 -37.52
CA THR A 41 -33.36 -0.18 -37.41
C THR A 41 -33.89 -0.98 -36.22
N PHE A 42 -33.05 -1.79 -35.57
CA PHE A 42 -33.46 -2.69 -34.49
C PHE A 42 -33.62 -1.98 -33.14
N VAL A 43 -33.03 -0.79 -32.97
CA VAL A 43 -33.00 -0.06 -31.69
C VAL A 43 -33.42 1.38 -31.93
N ALA A 44 -34.24 1.94 -31.04
CA ALA A 44 -34.66 3.33 -31.17
C ALA A 44 -33.46 4.28 -31.02
N PRO A 45 -33.39 5.40 -31.76
CA PRO A 45 -32.28 6.35 -31.67
C PRO A 45 -32.04 6.88 -30.24
N GLU A 46 -33.11 7.06 -29.47
CA GLU A 46 -33.05 7.48 -28.07
C GLU A 46 -32.34 6.44 -27.19
N GLN A 47 -32.62 5.15 -27.40
CA GLN A 47 -31.98 4.05 -26.67
C GLN A 47 -30.49 3.93 -26.99
N VAL A 48 -30.11 4.13 -28.26
CA VAL A 48 -28.70 4.17 -28.70
C VAL A 48 -27.96 5.32 -28.01
N GLN A 49 -28.58 6.50 -27.93
CA GLN A 49 -27.99 7.65 -27.25
C GLN A 49 -27.85 7.43 -25.74
N THR A 50 -28.85 6.84 -25.08
CA THR A 50 -28.78 6.49 -23.66
C THR A 50 -27.67 5.48 -23.38
N GLN A 51 -27.54 4.44 -24.21
CA GLN A 51 -26.46 3.46 -24.10
C GLN A 51 -25.07 4.09 -24.34
N ALA A 52 -24.93 4.95 -25.35
CA ALA A 52 -23.69 5.68 -25.61
C ALA A 52 -23.29 6.56 -24.41
N ASN A 53 -24.25 7.26 -23.80
CA ASN A 53 -24.00 8.08 -22.61
C ASN A 53 -23.59 7.21 -21.40
N ALA A 54 -24.28 6.08 -21.18
CA ALA A 54 -23.94 5.14 -20.11
C ALA A 54 -22.54 4.54 -20.30
N ALA A 55 -22.21 4.10 -21.52
CA ALA A 55 -20.89 3.60 -21.88
C ALA A 55 -19.79 4.63 -21.65
N ASN A 56 -20.03 5.90 -22.01
CA ASN A 56 -19.08 6.99 -21.79
C ASN A 56 -18.85 7.26 -20.30
N VAL A 57 -19.92 7.33 -19.49
CA VAL A 57 -19.79 7.54 -18.04
C VAL A 57 -19.02 6.40 -17.37
N LEU A 58 -19.37 5.16 -17.71
CA LEU A 58 -18.71 3.96 -17.21
C LEU A 58 -17.21 3.94 -17.61
N THR A 59 -16.92 4.26 -18.87
CA THR A 59 -15.53 4.36 -19.37
C THR A 59 -14.74 5.41 -18.59
N GLN A 60 -15.32 6.59 -18.33
CA GLN A 60 -14.65 7.64 -17.55
C GLN A 60 -14.40 7.24 -16.10
N GLN A 61 -15.32 6.48 -15.49
CA GLN A 61 -15.12 5.93 -14.14
C GLN A 61 -13.94 4.96 -14.09
N PHE A 62 -13.89 4.01 -15.03
CA PHE A 62 -12.78 3.06 -15.13
C PHE A 62 -11.45 3.76 -15.40
N VAL A 63 -11.41 4.68 -16.37
CA VAL A 63 -10.20 5.47 -16.67
C VAL A 63 -9.69 6.23 -15.43
N THR A 64 -10.60 6.85 -14.68
CA THR A 64 -10.24 7.58 -13.46
C THR A 64 -9.70 6.64 -12.37
N SER A 65 -10.37 5.50 -12.17
CA SER A 65 -9.93 4.48 -11.22
C SER A 65 -8.53 3.97 -11.56
N MET A 66 -8.32 3.58 -12.82
CA MET A 66 -7.06 3.01 -13.31
C MET A 66 -5.92 4.02 -13.25
N LYS A 67 -6.19 5.29 -13.58
CA LYS A 67 -5.21 6.37 -13.42
C LYS A 67 -4.80 6.53 -11.96
N THR A 68 -5.77 6.50 -11.05
CA THR A 68 -5.51 6.62 -9.60
C THR A 68 -4.69 5.43 -9.11
N THR A 69 -5.04 4.21 -9.52
CA THR A 69 -4.29 3.00 -9.17
C THR A 69 -2.87 3.02 -9.73
N ALA A 70 -2.67 3.50 -10.96
CA ALA A 70 -1.33 3.68 -11.54
C ALA A 70 -0.47 4.66 -10.72
N GLN A 71 -1.04 5.79 -10.31
CA GLN A 71 -0.34 6.74 -9.44
C GLN A 71 -0.02 6.13 -8.06
N GLN A 72 -0.90 5.29 -7.52
CA GLN A 72 -0.64 4.58 -6.27
C GLN A 72 0.49 3.57 -6.41
N LEU A 73 0.57 2.86 -7.54
CA LEU A 73 1.68 1.95 -7.85
C LEU A 73 3.00 2.71 -7.91
N ASP A 74 3.07 3.85 -8.60
CA ASP A 74 4.27 4.68 -8.68
C ASP A 74 4.76 5.10 -7.29
N VAL A 75 3.84 5.62 -6.47
CA VAL A 75 4.16 6.00 -5.08
C VAL A 75 4.63 4.80 -4.26
N LEU A 76 4.01 3.62 -4.43
CA LEU A 76 4.44 2.42 -3.71
C LEU A 76 5.85 1.98 -4.10
N ILE A 77 6.17 2.03 -5.39
CA ILE A 77 7.50 1.70 -5.93
C ILE A 77 8.54 2.67 -5.38
N ASP A 78 8.28 3.98 -5.44
CA ASP A 78 9.20 5.01 -4.94
C ASP A 78 9.46 4.88 -3.43
N ASN A 79 8.50 4.33 -2.69
CA ASN A 79 8.59 4.12 -1.25
C ASN A 79 8.98 2.68 -0.86
N LEU A 80 9.45 1.86 -1.79
CA LEU A 80 9.95 0.53 -1.46
C LEU A 80 11.21 0.64 -0.57
N PRO A 81 11.22 -0.01 0.61
CA PRO A 81 12.35 0.08 1.52
C PRO A 81 13.59 -0.52 0.87
N GLY A 82 14.67 0.24 0.84
CA GLY A 82 15.95 -0.21 0.31
C GLY A 82 16.03 -0.29 -1.22
N ILE A 83 15.05 0.23 -1.97
CA ILE A 83 15.07 0.19 -3.46
C ILE A 83 16.28 0.90 -4.08
N ASN A 84 16.84 1.88 -3.38
CA ASN A 84 18.03 2.64 -3.79
C ASN A 84 19.33 2.08 -3.23
N LEU A 85 19.28 0.98 -2.47
CA LEU A 85 20.45 0.37 -1.85
C LEU A 85 20.81 -0.92 -2.58
N THR A 86 22.09 -1.12 -2.80
CA THR A 86 22.62 -2.42 -3.19
C THR A 86 22.49 -3.41 -2.04
N GLU A 87 22.45 -4.72 -2.35
CA GLU A 87 22.41 -5.78 -1.34
C GLU A 87 23.56 -5.66 -0.33
N LEU A 88 24.76 -5.28 -0.80
CA LEU A 88 25.93 -5.11 0.06
C LEU A 88 25.76 -3.94 1.04
N GLU A 89 25.18 -2.82 0.60
CA GLU A 89 24.85 -1.69 1.47
C GLU A 89 23.76 -2.03 2.47
N GLN A 90 22.75 -2.81 2.06
CA GLN A 90 21.70 -3.30 2.95
C GLN A 90 22.31 -4.21 4.04
N LEU A 91 23.18 -5.14 3.67
CA LEU A 91 23.88 -6.01 4.62
C LEU A 91 24.79 -5.24 5.56
N ALA A 92 25.53 -4.25 5.06
CA ALA A 92 26.37 -3.39 5.88
C ALA A 92 25.52 -2.61 6.90
N ARG A 93 24.36 -2.11 6.47
CA ARG A 93 23.41 -1.41 7.35
C ARG A 93 22.80 -2.33 8.40
N MET A 94 22.48 -3.58 8.05
CA MET A 94 22.00 -4.56 9.02
C MET A 94 23.05 -4.84 10.09
N ARG A 95 24.31 -5.05 9.71
CA ARG A 95 25.41 -5.25 10.68
C ARG A 95 25.59 -4.06 11.61
N ALA A 96 25.56 -2.85 11.08
CA ALA A 96 25.66 -1.64 11.89
C ALA A 96 24.51 -1.51 12.90
N LEU A 97 23.28 -1.85 12.49
CA LEU A 97 22.11 -1.87 13.38
C LEU A 97 22.22 -2.96 14.46
N ASP A 98 22.74 -4.13 14.12
CA ASP A 98 22.97 -5.21 15.11
C ASP A 98 24.02 -4.79 16.14
N GLU A 99 25.11 -4.14 15.73
CA GLU A 99 26.13 -3.61 16.62
C GLU A 99 25.57 -2.50 17.53
N GLU A 100 24.77 -1.58 16.98
CA GLU A 100 24.09 -0.53 17.75
C GLU A 100 23.10 -1.12 18.77
N SER A 101 22.32 -2.12 18.37
CA SER A 101 21.37 -2.81 19.25
C SER A 101 22.10 -3.49 20.41
N CYS A 102 23.21 -4.18 20.14
CA CYS A 102 24.00 -4.85 21.18
C CYS A 102 24.55 -3.83 22.19
N ALA A 103 25.09 -2.71 21.72
CA ALA A 103 25.60 -1.66 22.60
C ALA A 103 24.49 -1.02 23.45
N ALA A 104 23.31 -0.80 22.87
CA ALA A 104 22.14 -0.29 23.58
C ALA A 104 21.65 -1.26 24.66
N ASP A 105 21.67 -2.57 24.39
CA ASP A 105 21.32 -3.61 25.36
C ASP A 105 22.30 -3.63 26.54
N GLU A 106 23.62 -3.53 26.28
CA GLU A 106 24.63 -3.44 27.34
C GLU A 106 24.48 -2.17 28.21
N GLU A 107 24.07 -1.05 27.62
CA GLU A 107 23.77 0.18 28.34
C GLU A 107 22.52 0.02 29.21
N LEU A 108 21.47 -0.60 28.65
CA LEU A 108 20.23 -0.89 29.37
C LEU A 108 20.49 -1.81 30.57
N GLU A 109 21.27 -2.88 30.41
CA GLU A 109 21.62 -3.79 31.50
C GLU A 109 22.34 -3.06 32.64
N ARG A 110 23.30 -2.19 32.30
CA ARG A 110 24.02 -1.38 33.29
C ARG A 110 23.09 -0.42 34.03
N ALA A 111 22.21 0.27 33.30
CA ALA A 111 21.25 1.20 33.89
C ALA A 111 20.27 0.48 34.84
N VAL A 112 19.79 -0.70 34.44
CA VAL A 112 18.91 -1.54 35.28
C VAL A 112 19.65 -2.04 36.52
N ALA A 113 20.89 -2.49 36.39
CA ALA A 113 21.70 -2.92 37.53
C ALA A 113 21.94 -1.79 38.53
N GLU A 114 22.23 -0.58 38.04
CA GLU A 114 22.40 0.60 38.88
C GLU A 114 21.09 1.00 39.58
N ALA A 115 19.97 1.02 38.85
CA ALA A 115 18.66 1.32 39.41
C ALA A 115 18.28 0.32 40.53
N ASN A 116 18.51 -0.97 40.31
CA ASN A 116 18.26 -2.01 41.31
C ASN A 116 19.14 -1.83 42.55
N ARG A 117 20.43 -1.48 42.37
CA ARG A 117 21.35 -1.18 43.49
C ARG A 117 20.84 0.01 44.31
N LEU A 118 20.48 1.12 43.65
CA LEU A 118 19.97 2.32 44.32
C LEU A 118 18.66 2.04 45.06
N MET A 119 17.74 1.27 44.46
CA MET A 119 16.50 0.86 45.13
C MET A 119 16.77 0.01 46.39
N ALA A 120 17.73 -0.91 46.33
CA ALA A 120 18.12 -1.71 47.48
C ALA A 120 18.70 -0.83 48.60
N GLU A 121 19.57 0.12 48.27
CA GLU A 121 20.14 1.09 49.23
C GLU A 121 19.04 1.92 49.90
N VAL A 122 18.13 2.50 49.11
CA VAL A 122 16.98 3.26 49.63
C VAL A 122 16.16 2.39 50.57
N ARG A 123 15.80 1.17 50.17
CA ARG A 123 15.02 0.25 51.00
C ARG A 123 15.70 -0.07 52.34
N THR A 124 17.00 -0.39 52.31
CA THR A 124 17.75 -0.66 53.55
C THR A 124 17.85 0.57 54.46
N SER A 125 17.95 1.78 53.88
CA SER A 125 17.96 3.02 54.66
C SER A 125 16.62 3.28 55.36
N PHE A 126 15.50 3.02 54.67
CA PHE A 126 14.16 3.11 55.26
C PHE A 126 13.96 2.09 56.38
N GLU A 127 14.34 0.83 56.16
CA GLU A 127 14.23 -0.24 57.15
C GLU A 127 15.02 0.08 58.43
N ARG A 128 16.23 0.67 58.31
CA ARG A 128 17.02 1.14 59.46
C ARG A 128 16.39 2.33 60.18
N SER A 129 15.79 3.27 59.46
CA SER A 129 15.12 4.44 60.05
C SER A 129 13.83 4.09 60.79
N THR A 130 13.15 3.01 60.40
CA THR A 130 11.93 2.55 61.09
C THR A 130 12.19 1.66 62.31
N ALA A 131 13.42 1.17 62.46
CA ALA A 131 13.84 0.30 63.56
C ALA A 131 14.55 1.05 64.72
N ALA A 132 14.82 2.34 64.55
CA ALA A 132 15.37 3.24 65.57
C ALA A 132 14.26 4.10 66.19
#